data_AF-A0A2M7WS41-F1
#
_entry.id   AF-A0A2M7WS41-F1
#
_cell.length_a   1.000
_cell.length_b   1.000
_cell.length_c   1.000
_cell.angle_alpha   90.00
_cell.angle_beta   90.00
_cell.angle_gamma   90.00
#
_symmetry.space_group_name_H-M   'P 1'
#
loop_
_entity.id
_entity.type
_entity.pdbx_description
1 polymer ?
#
loop_
_entity_poly.entity_id
_entity_poly.type
_entity_poly.pdbx_seq_one_letter_code
_entity_poly.pdbx_strand_id
1 'polypeptide(L)'
;MKNMIRSLAYSIRRMFPVSGAVVLMYHSIGENNLFFTVNGGEFEKQMAYLMRENFNVVSLKKLEEYLKKKSIPLKTIAITFDDGYKDNLLNALPVLKKYNFPATVFVMTGDIGKTRNVRGHDFDMLTQEDILILARSGLIDIEPHSVTHPKLSKLNREEIKVELSNKVTVGYDASQVVGKIATIIKKIKT
;
A
#
# COMPACT_ATOMS: atom_id res chain seq x y z
N MET A 1 32.65 20.11 -4.52
CA MET A 1 32.80 19.99 -3.04
C MET A 1 31.51 19.62 -2.29
N LYS A 2 30.39 20.34 -2.42
CA LYS A 2 29.13 20.05 -1.69
C LYS A 2 28.59 18.61 -1.87
N ASN A 3 28.68 18.06 -3.09
CA ASN A 3 28.21 16.70 -3.39
C ASN A 3 29.11 15.61 -2.78
N MET A 4 30.41 15.86 -2.67
CA MET A 4 31.39 14.93 -2.10
C MET A 4 31.25 14.86 -0.57
N ILE A 5 30.99 16.00 0.08
CA ILE A 5 30.71 16.08 1.52
C ILE A 5 29.37 15.40 1.85
N ARG A 6 28.33 15.56 1.01
CA ARG A 6 27.06 14.83 1.16
C ARG A 6 27.23 13.32 1.00
N SER A 7 28.02 12.88 0.01
CA SER A 7 28.33 11.46 -0.19
C SER A 7 29.09 10.87 0.99
N LEU A 8 30.10 11.59 1.50
CA LEU A 8 30.85 11.17 2.68
C LEU A 8 29.98 11.12 3.95
N ALA A 9 29.12 12.11 4.17
CA ALA A 9 28.18 12.12 5.29
C ALA A 9 27.15 10.97 5.21
N TYR A 10 26.68 10.64 4.00
CA TYR A 10 25.82 9.48 3.76
C TYR A 10 26.54 8.16 4.04
N SER A 11 27.80 8.04 3.62
CA SER A 11 28.65 6.87 3.89
C SER A 11 28.99 6.70 5.38
N ILE A 12 29.25 7.79 6.10
CA ILE A 12 29.47 7.77 7.55
C ILE A 12 28.18 7.43 8.30
N ARG A 13 27.02 7.96 7.87
CA ARG A 13 25.71 7.59 8.43
C ARG A 13 25.38 6.11 8.19
N ARG A 14 25.85 5.51 7.10
CA ARG A 14 25.75 4.05 6.88
C ARG A 14 26.58 3.23 7.88
N MET A 15 27.66 3.78 8.43
CA MET A 15 28.46 3.11 9.47
C MET A 15 27.75 3.05 10.82
N PHE A 16 26.78 3.93 11.07
CA PHE A 16 25.95 3.94 12.28
C PHE A 16 24.48 3.77 11.90
N PRO A 17 24.04 2.53 11.63
CA PRO A 17 22.66 2.29 11.24
C PRO A 17 21.73 2.72 12.39
N VAL A 18 20.93 3.76 12.12
CA VAL A 18 19.92 4.22 13.07
C VAL A 18 18.84 3.14 13.18
N SER A 19 18.55 2.71 14.42
CA SER A 19 17.40 1.85 14.69
C SER A 19 16.12 2.61 14.34
N GLY A 20 15.35 2.06 13.40
CA GLY A 20 14.20 2.74 12.83
C GLY A 20 13.62 1.97 11.65
N ALA A 21 12.39 2.31 11.30
CA ALA A 21 11.72 1.79 10.11
C ALA A 21 11.46 2.91 9.12
N VAL A 22 11.46 2.57 7.83
CA VAL A 22 10.97 3.44 6.76
C VAL A 22 9.61 2.92 6.31
N VAL A 23 8.63 3.80 6.19
CA VAL A 23 7.33 3.48 5.58
C VAL A 23 7.34 4.05 4.16
N LEU A 24 7.29 3.16 3.17
CA LEU A 24 7.18 3.53 1.76
C LEU A 24 5.71 3.66 1.41
N MET A 25 5.28 4.83 0.98
CA MET A 25 3.90 5.13 0.64
C MET A 25 3.76 5.29 -0.88
N TYR A 26 2.87 4.49 -1.46
CA TYR A 26 2.48 4.52 -2.87
C TYR A 26 1.01 4.95 -2.98
N HIS A 27 0.57 5.21 -4.20
CA HIS A 27 -0.85 5.44 -4.50
C HIS A 27 -1.26 4.53 -5.66
N SER A 28 -0.94 4.93 -6.90
CA SER A 28 -1.26 4.18 -8.12
C SER A 28 -0.01 3.48 -8.65
N ILE A 29 -0.17 2.22 -9.08
CA ILE A 29 0.86 1.49 -9.84
C ILE A 29 0.35 1.33 -11.27
N GLY A 30 0.77 2.19 -12.20
CA GLY A 30 0.20 2.25 -13.55
C GLY A 30 1.01 3.09 -14.54
N GLU A 31 0.44 3.31 -15.72
CA GLU A 31 1.15 3.90 -16.87
C GLU A 31 0.88 5.40 -17.07
N ASN A 32 0.11 6.04 -16.19
CA ASN A 32 -0.18 7.46 -16.31
C ASN A 32 0.98 8.32 -15.76
N ASN A 33 1.08 9.57 -16.21
CA ASN A 33 2.18 10.48 -15.87
C ASN A 33 1.89 11.36 -14.64
N LEU A 34 0.99 10.94 -13.75
CA LEU A 34 0.70 11.70 -12.53
C LEU A 34 1.81 11.49 -11.50
N PHE A 35 2.10 12.53 -10.72
CA PHE A 35 3.23 12.53 -9.78
C PHE A 35 3.14 11.48 -8.67
N PHE A 36 1.96 10.90 -8.44
CA PHE A 36 1.69 9.86 -7.45
C PHE A 36 1.57 8.46 -8.07
N THR A 37 1.76 8.34 -9.39
CA THR A 37 1.74 7.07 -10.10
C THR A 37 3.17 6.57 -10.29
N VAL A 38 3.39 5.31 -9.96
CA VAL A 38 4.65 4.61 -10.24
C VAL A 38 4.40 3.57 -11.33
N ASN A 39 5.22 3.57 -12.37
CA ASN A 39 5.15 2.53 -13.39
C ASN A 39 5.34 1.12 -12.80
N GLY A 40 4.61 0.12 -13.29
CA GLY A 40 4.68 -1.25 -12.77
C GLY A 40 6.09 -1.86 -12.83
N GLY A 41 6.84 -1.62 -13.91
CA GLY A 41 8.22 -2.05 -14.04
C GLY A 41 9.17 -1.35 -13.07
N GLU A 42 8.94 -0.08 -12.77
CA GLU A 42 9.71 0.65 -11.75
C GLU A 42 9.38 0.18 -10.34
N PHE A 43 8.11 -0.10 -10.05
CA PHE A 43 7.69 -0.72 -8.79
C PHE A 43 8.37 -2.07 -8.59
N GLU A 44 8.41 -2.93 -9.63
CA GLU A 44 9.11 -4.21 -9.56
C GLU A 44 10.62 -4.04 -9.31
N LYS A 45 11.28 -3.10 -9.99
CA LYS A 45 12.72 -2.81 -9.74
C LYS A 45 12.96 -2.38 -8.29
N GLN A 46 12.05 -1.59 -7.71
CA GLN A 46 12.14 -1.18 -6.31
C GLN A 46 11.98 -2.39 -5.37
N MET A 47 11.00 -3.26 -5.60
CA MET A 47 10.83 -4.48 -4.78
C MET A 47 12.02 -5.43 -4.92
N ALA A 48 12.53 -5.62 -6.14
CA ALA A 48 13.73 -6.40 -6.41
C ALA A 48 14.95 -5.85 -5.66
N TYR A 49 15.09 -4.52 -5.59
CA TYR A 49 16.14 -3.87 -4.81
C TYR A 49 15.99 -4.17 -3.31
N LEU A 50 14.78 -4.06 -2.75
CA LEU A 50 14.55 -4.37 -1.33
C LEU A 50 14.94 -5.82 -0.99
N MET A 51 14.56 -6.77 -1.85
CA MET A 51 14.95 -8.17 -1.70
C MET A 51 16.47 -8.35 -1.80
N ARG A 52 17.09 -7.84 -2.86
CA ARG A 52 18.53 -8.00 -3.10
C ARG A 52 19.39 -7.44 -1.97
N GLU A 53 18.99 -6.31 -1.40
CA GLU A 53 19.71 -5.65 -0.30
C GLU A 53 19.32 -6.18 1.09
N ASN A 54 18.52 -7.24 1.15
CA ASN A 54 18.09 -7.94 2.36
C ASN A 54 17.41 -6.99 3.36
N PHE A 55 16.43 -6.22 2.89
CA PHE A 55 15.56 -5.43 3.75
C PHE A 55 14.57 -6.34 4.49
N ASN A 56 14.30 -6.01 5.75
CA ASN A 56 13.27 -6.64 6.57
C ASN A 56 11.92 -5.99 6.26
N VAL A 57 11.25 -6.45 5.19
CA VAL A 57 9.93 -5.93 4.81
C VAL A 57 8.86 -6.59 5.67
N VAL A 58 8.11 -5.78 6.43
CA VAL A 58 7.14 -6.25 7.41
C VAL A 58 5.80 -5.53 7.27
N SER A 59 4.71 -6.15 7.71
CA SER A 59 3.40 -5.48 7.77
C SER A 59 3.41 -4.35 8.81
N LEU A 60 2.48 -3.40 8.69
CA LEU A 60 2.33 -2.36 9.70
C LEU A 60 2.01 -2.93 11.08
N LYS A 61 1.22 -4.01 11.15
CA LYS A 61 0.96 -4.72 12.41
C LYS A 61 2.26 -5.22 13.05
N LYS A 62 3.16 -5.79 12.25
CA LYS A 62 4.46 -6.27 12.76
C LYS A 62 5.37 -5.11 13.17
N LEU A 63 5.34 -4.01 12.43
CA LEU A 63 6.06 -2.80 12.78
C LEU A 63 5.54 -2.20 14.11
N GLU A 64 4.23 -2.22 14.35
CA GLU A 64 3.63 -1.81 15.61
C GLU A 64 4.15 -2.66 16.80
N GLU A 65 4.29 -3.98 16.62
CA GLU A 65 4.91 -4.86 17.62
C GLU A 65 6.35 -4.45 17.95
N TYR A 66 7.15 -4.11 16.93
CA TYR A 66 8.52 -3.64 17.11
C TYR A 66 8.58 -2.31 17.86
N LEU A 67 7.69 -1.38 17.54
CA LEU A 67 7.57 -0.09 18.22
C LEU A 67 7.21 -0.27 19.70
N LYS A 68 6.23 -1.12 20.01
CA LYS A 68 5.83 -1.45 21.39
C LYS A 68 7.01 -2.02 22.20
N LYS A 69 7.84 -2.85 21.56
CA LYS A 69 9.05 -3.44 22.17
C LYS A 69 10.25 -2.49 22.18
N LYS A 70 10.14 -1.30 21.60
CA LYS A 70 11.24 -0.32 21.41
C LYS A 70 12.47 -0.97 20.74
N SER A 71 12.23 -1.92 19.85
CA SER A 71 13.29 -2.70 19.19
C SER A 71 12.88 -2.95 17.75
N ILE A 72 13.44 -2.14 16.85
CA ILE A 72 13.21 -2.25 15.41
C ILE A 72 14.48 -2.84 14.78
N PRO A 73 14.37 -3.99 14.08
CA PRO A 73 15.50 -4.55 13.35
C PRO A 73 16.05 -3.56 12.31
N LEU A 74 17.35 -3.64 12.04
CA LEU A 74 17.96 -2.83 10.98
C LEU A 74 17.31 -3.12 9.62
N LYS A 75 17.30 -2.12 8.74
CA LYS A 75 16.71 -2.21 7.40
C LYS A 75 15.23 -2.61 7.41
N THR A 76 14.46 -2.20 8.43
CA THR A 76 13.02 -2.47 8.47
C THR A 76 12.26 -1.51 7.53
N ILE A 77 11.42 -2.08 6.67
CA ILE A 77 10.53 -1.34 5.77
C ILE A 77 9.09 -1.84 5.96
N ALA A 78 8.14 -0.93 5.91
CA ALA A 78 6.73 -1.24 5.65
C ALA A 78 6.30 -0.58 4.34
N ILE A 79 5.41 -1.25 3.60
CA ILE A 79 4.89 -0.77 2.31
C ILE A 79 3.41 -0.44 2.49
N THR A 80 3.00 0.74 2.05
CA THR A 80 1.60 1.18 2.08
C THR A 80 1.14 1.71 0.74
N PHE A 81 -0.16 1.61 0.49
CA PHE A 81 -0.84 2.22 -0.64
C PHE A 81 -2.03 3.02 -0.11
N ASP A 82 -2.17 4.26 -0.55
CA ASP A 82 -3.28 5.13 -0.16
C ASP A 82 -4.35 5.16 -1.27
N ASP A 83 -5.51 5.73 -0.95
CA ASP A 83 -6.71 5.89 -1.78
C ASP A 83 -7.49 4.60 -2.12
N GLY A 84 -6.82 3.48 -2.38
CA GLY A 84 -7.46 2.21 -2.73
C GLY A 84 -7.78 2.09 -4.23
N TYR A 85 -6.82 2.44 -5.08
CA TYR A 85 -6.91 2.27 -6.53
C TYR A 85 -6.92 0.80 -6.94
N LYS A 86 -7.69 0.45 -7.97
CA LYS A 86 -7.83 -0.92 -8.46
C LYS A 86 -6.51 -1.51 -8.97
N ASP A 87 -5.60 -0.66 -9.44
CA ASP A 87 -4.27 -1.09 -9.86
C ASP A 87 -3.41 -1.65 -8.70
N ASN A 88 -3.75 -1.39 -7.44
CA ASN A 88 -3.09 -2.01 -6.30
C ASN A 88 -3.33 -3.54 -6.29
N LEU A 89 -4.52 -3.97 -6.73
CA LEU A 89 -4.80 -5.38 -6.97
C LEU A 89 -4.14 -5.89 -8.25
N LEU A 90 -4.32 -5.19 -9.37
CA LEU A 90 -3.93 -5.71 -10.68
C LEU A 90 -2.43 -5.71 -10.91
N ASN A 91 -1.74 -4.66 -10.44
CA ASN A 91 -0.35 -4.40 -10.77
C ASN A 91 0.57 -4.57 -9.55
N ALA A 92 0.15 -4.11 -8.35
CA ALA A 92 1.00 -4.20 -7.17
C ALA A 92 1.02 -5.60 -6.54
N LEU A 93 -0.14 -6.23 -6.32
CA LEU A 93 -0.24 -7.54 -5.67
C LEU A 93 0.62 -8.65 -6.33
N PRO A 94 0.65 -8.80 -7.68
CA PRO A 94 1.49 -9.83 -8.30
C PRO A 94 2.98 -9.66 -7.99
N VAL A 95 3.47 -8.42 -8.00
CA VAL A 95 4.86 -8.10 -7.67
C VAL A 95 5.14 -8.36 -6.19
N LEU A 96 4.25 -7.93 -5.29
CA LEU A 96 4.39 -8.18 -3.85
C LEU A 96 4.41 -9.70 -3.54
N LYS A 97 3.55 -10.49 -4.21
CA LYS A 97 3.56 -11.95 -4.12
C LYS A 97 4.87 -12.56 -4.57
N LYS A 98 5.46 -12.07 -5.66
CA LYS A 98 6.75 -12.56 -6.18
C LYS A 98 7.87 -12.48 -5.15
N TYR A 99 7.87 -11.43 -4.31
CA TYR A 99 8.88 -11.22 -3.27
C TYR A 99 8.42 -11.61 -1.87
N ASN A 100 7.18 -12.12 -1.72
CA ASN A 100 6.53 -12.41 -0.44
C ASN A 100 6.56 -11.20 0.51
N PHE A 101 6.32 -10.00 -0.02
CA PHE A 101 6.34 -8.77 0.74
C PHE A 101 4.93 -8.39 1.22
N PRO A 102 4.74 -8.21 2.54
CA PRO A 102 3.49 -7.69 3.06
C PRO A 102 3.34 -6.20 2.76
N ALA A 103 2.10 -5.75 2.65
CA ALA A 103 1.77 -4.33 2.52
C ALA A 103 0.41 -4.02 3.17
N THR A 104 0.11 -2.73 3.31
CA THR A 104 -1.20 -2.26 3.77
C THR A 104 -1.83 -1.36 2.70
N VAL A 105 -3.10 -1.57 2.38
CA VAL A 105 -3.86 -0.69 1.48
C VAL A 105 -4.88 0.08 2.30
N PHE A 106 -4.75 1.40 2.33
CA PHE A 106 -5.69 2.33 2.94
C PHE A 106 -6.77 2.71 1.91
N VAL A 107 -8.02 2.37 2.19
CA VAL A 107 -9.14 2.50 1.24
C VAL A 107 -10.07 3.64 1.63
N MET A 108 -10.37 4.53 0.69
CA MET A 108 -11.46 5.51 0.82
C MET A 108 -12.81 4.78 0.77
N THR A 109 -13.45 4.62 1.93
CA THR A 109 -14.63 3.74 2.02
C THR A 109 -15.83 4.22 1.20
N GLY A 110 -15.97 5.53 1.01
CA GLY A 110 -17.02 6.13 0.19
C GLY A 110 -16.83 5.89 -1.31
N ASP A 111 -15.64 5.48 -1.75
CA ASP A 111 -15.28 5.36 -3.17
C ASP A 111 -15.17 3.90 -3.65
N ILE A 112 -15.44 2.93 -2.78
CA ILE A 112 -15.41 1.50 -3.11
C ILE A 112 -16.31 1.19 -4.31
N GLY A 113 -15.72 0.59 -5.35
CA GLY A 113 -16.38 0.19 -6.59
C GLY A 113 -16.82 1.34 -7.50
N LYS A 114 -16.34 2.57 -7.25
CA LYS A 114 -16.58 3.73 -8.10
C LYS A 114 -15.41 3.96 -9.07
N THR A 115 -15.61 4.92 -9.96
CA THR A 115 -14.53 5.54 -10.74
C THR A 115 -14.36 6.98 -10.28
N ARG A 116 -13.13 7.40 -10.01
CA ARG A 116 -12.79 8.75 -9.56
C ARG A 116 -11.98 9.47 -10.63
N ASN A 117 -12.44 10.65 -11.03
CA ASN A 117 -11.64 11.51 -11.90
C ASN A 117 -10.67 12.35 -11.05
N VAL A 118 -9.37 12.17 -11.26
CA VAL A 118 -8.31 12.93 -10.60
C VAL A 118 -7.45 13.59 -11.66
N ARG A 119 -7.49 14.92 -11.72
CA ARG A 119 -6.72 15.73 -12.68
C ARG A 119 -6.93 15.33 -14.14
N GLY A 120 -8.17 14.96 -14.51
CA GLY A 120 -8.51 14.56 -15.88
C GLY A 120 -8.22 13.10 -16.21
N HIS A 121 -7.81 12.30 -15.23
CA HIS A 121 -7.63 10.85 -15.38
C HIS A 121 -8.66 10.09 -14.55
N ASP A 122 -9.31 9.12 -15.16
CA ASP A 122 -10.22 8.22 -14.46
C ASP A 122 -9.45 7.09 -13.80
N PHE A 123 -9.76 6.87 -12.53
CA PHE A 123 -9.23 5.78 -11.73
C PHE A 123 -10.37 4.89 -11.26
N ASP A 124 -10.32 3.62 -11.63
CA ASP A 124 -11.18 2.63 -11.00
C ASP A 124 -10.70 2.37 -9.57
N MET A 125 -11.65 2.41 -8.65
CA MET A 125 -11.42 2.14 -7.24
C MET A 125 -11.66 0.66 -6.96
N LEU A 126 -11.01 0.13 -5.92
CA LEU A 126 -11.23 -1.25 -5.50
C LEU A 126 -12.71 -1.50 -5.20
N THR A 127 -13.26 -2.59 -5.75
CA THR A 127 -14.58 -3.09 -5.34
C THR A 127 -14.47 -3.87 -4.04
N GLN A 128 -15.62 -4.20 -3.42
CA GLN A 128 -15.63 -5.10 -2.26
C GLN A 128 -15.01 -6.46 -2.57
N GLU A 129 -15.22 -6.97 -3.80
CA GLU A 129 -14.64 -8.23 -4.25
C GLU A 129 -13.11 -8.14 -4.36
N ASP A 130 -12.60 -7.03 -4.91
CA ASP A 130 -11.16 -6.79 -5.01
C ASP A 130 -10.50 -6.70 -3.63
N ILE A 131 -11.15 -6.02 -2.67
CA ILE A 131 -10.71 -5.93 -1.27
C ILE A 131 -10.62 -7.31 -0.63
N LEU A 132 -11.60 -8.18 -0.86
CA LEU A 132 -11.57 -9.56 -0.35
C LEU A 132 -10.44 -10.38 -0.96
N ILE A 133 -10.14 -10.19 -2.26
CA ILE A 133 -9.00 -10.84 -2.92
C ILE A 133 -7.68 -10.38 -2.30
N LEU A 134 -7.51 -9.08 -2.09
CA LEU A 134 -6.33 -8.51 -1.43
C LEU A 134 -6.18 -9.08 -0.02
N ALA A 135 -7.20 -8.98 0.82
CA ALA A 135 -7.16 -9.47 2.21
C ALA A 135 -6.87 -10.97 2.29
N ARG A 136 -7.45 -11.79 1.40
CA ARG A 136 -7.24 -13.25 1.36
C ARG A 136 -5.90 -13.67 0.74
N SER A 137 -5.11 -12.73 0.23
CA SER A 137 -3.77 -13.04 -0.28
C SER A 137 -2.80 -13.49 0.81
N GLY A 138 -3.09 -13.18 2.08
CA GLY A 138 -2.18 -13.38 3.21
C GLY A 138 -1.05 -12.35 3.30
N LEU A 139 -0.97 -11.40 2.37
CA LEU A 139 0.07 -10.36 2.32
C LEU A 139 -0.45 -8.95 2.57
N ILE A 140 -1.73 -8.70 2.28
CA ILE A 140 -2.29 -7.35 2.29
C ILE A 140 -3.25 -7.16 3.46
N ASP A 141 -2.91 -6.23 4.34
CA ASP A 141 -3.83 -5.69 5.33
C ASP A 141 -4.67 -4.56 4.68
N ILE A 142 -5.94 -4.45 5.03
CA ILE A 142 -6.84 -3.40 4.53
C ILE A 142 -7.24 -2.50 5.69
N GLU A 143 -7.03 -1.20 5.52
CA GLU A 143 -7.29 -0.19 6.54
C GLU A 143 -8.08 1.00 5.94
N PRO A 144 -8.77 1.83 6.75
CA PRO A 144 -9.55 2.95 6.23
C PRO A 144 -8.68 4.17 5.87
N HIS A 145 -9.02 4.87 4.78
CA HIS A 145 -8.46 6.17 4.37
C HIS A 145 -9.52 7.28 4.39
N SER A 146 -10.24 7.38 5.50
CA SER A 146 -11.48 8.16 5.65
C SER A 146 -12.63 7.70 4.74
N VAL A 147 -13.74 8.44 4.73
CA VAL A 147 -14.90 8.14 3.89
C VAL A 147 -14.75 8.80 2.53
N THR A 148 -14.54 10.12 2.53
CA THR A 148 -14.56 10.93 1.30
C THR A 148 -13.20 11.56 0.95
N HIS A 149 -12.18 11.30 1.75
CA HIS A 149 -10.84 11.87 1.64
C HIS A 149 -10.79 13.41 1.68
N PRO A 150 -11.42 14.05 2.69
CA PRO A 150 -11.30 15.48 2.88
C PRO A 150 -9.98 15.83 3.59
N LYS A 151 -9.61 17.11 3.55
CA LYS A 151 -8.55 17.63 4.41
C LYS A 151 -9.09 17.74 5.84
N LEU A 152 -8.85 16.72 6.68
CA LEU A 152 -9.39 16.63 8.04
C LEU A 152 -9.11 17.88 8.91
N SER A 153 -7.97 18.55 8.71
CA SER A 153 -7.61 19.80 9.42
C SER A 153 -8.52 20.99 9.12
N LYS A 154 -9.38 20.89 8.10
CA LYS A 154 -10.36 21.93 7.73
C LYS A 154 -11.76 21.62 8.24
N LEU A 155 -11.96 20.47 8.87
CA LEU A 155 -13.27 20.01 9.33
C LEU A 155 -13.48 20.30 10.81
N ASN A 156 -14.74 20.40 11.21
CA ASN A 156 -15.12 20.42 12.62
C ASN A 156 -15.10 18.99 13.21
N ARG A 157 -15.23 18.88 14.54
CA ARG A 157 -15.11 17.59 15.24
C ARG A 157 -16.16 16.56 14.83
N GLU A 158 -17.39 16.97 14.53
CA GLU A 158 -18.45 16.04 14.15
C GLU A 158 -18.23 15.52 12.72
N GLU A 159 -17.79 16.39 11.81
CA GLU A 159 -17.38 15.99 10.46
C GLU A 159 -16.18 15.02 10.50
N ILE A 160 -15.18 15.29 11.33
CA ILE A 160 -14.03 14.37 11.52
C ILE A 160 -14.52 13.01 12.04
N LYS A 161 -15.44 12.98 13.01
CA LYS A 161 -16.00 11.71 13.49
C LYS A 161 -16.69 10.93 12.39
N VAL A 162 -17.47 11.59 11.53
CA VAL A 162 -18.12 10.93 10.38
C VAL A 162 -17.05 10.33 9.46
N GLU A 163 -16.03 11.11 9.12
CA GLU A 163 -14.94 10.66 8.25
C GLU A 163 -14.11 9.51 8.84
N LEU A 164 -14.04 9.38 10.17
CA LEU A 164 -13.32 8.31 10.87
C LEU A 164 -14.22 7.18 11.38
N SER A 165 -15.54 7.25 11.15
CA SER A 165 -16.50 6.31 11.73
C SER A 165 -16.52 4.94 11.06
N ASN A 166 -16.05 4.86 9.81
CA ASN A 166 -16.12 3.64 9.03
C ASN A 166 -14.98 2.67 9.35
N LYS A 167 -15.37 1.46 9.77
CA LYS A 167 -14.50 0.28 9.77
C LYS A 167 -14.55 -0.35 8.39
N VAL A 168 -13.40 -0.64 7.79
CA VAL A 168 -13.36 -1.57 6.65
C VAL A 168 -13.65 -2.95 7.19
N THR A 169 -14.92 -3.33 7.21
CA THR A 169 -15.33 -4.64 7.76
C THR A 169 -15.18 -5.67 6.66
N VAL A 170 -14.10 -6.44 6.69
CA VAL A 170 -13.89 -7.61 5.82
C VAL A 170 -14.81 -8.74 6.31
N GLY A 171 -16.12 -8.56 6.15
CA GLY A 171 -17.16 -9.49 6.58
C GLY A 171 -18.16 -9.73 5.46
N TYR A 172 -17.81 -10.57 4.49
CA TYR A 172 -18.72 -11.05 3.45
C TYR A 172 -18.52 -12.55 3.21
N ASP A 173 -19.63 -13.27 3.05
CA ASP A 173 -19.70 -14.73 2.93
C ASP A 173 -18.75 -15.25 1.84
N ALA A 174 -17.80 -16.11 2.26
CA ALA A 174 -16.77 -16.66 1.40
C ALA A 174 -17.31 -17.51 0.24
N SER A 175 -18.53 -18.03 0.36
CA SER A 175 -19.15 -18.90 -0.64
C SER A 175 -19.43 -18.19 -1.98
N GLN A 176 -19.73 -16.89 -1.96
CA GLN A 176 -20.12 -16.15 -3.18
C GLN A 176 -18.93 -15.70 -4.05
N VAL A 177 -17.74 -15.57 -3.46
CA VAL A 177 -16.55 -14.99 -4.13
C VAL A 177 -15.67 -16.07 -4.78
N VAL A 178 -15.64 -17.28 -4.22
CA VAL A 178 -14.81 -18.39 -4.75
C VAL A 178 -15.17 -18.73 -6.20
N GLY A 179 -16.46 -18.67 -6.56
CA GLY A 179 -16.91 -18.93 -7.94
C GLY A 179 -16.44 -17.88 -8.96
N LYS A 180 -16.33 -16.61 -8.56
CA LYS A 180 -15.88 -15.52 -9.44
C LYS A 180 -14.36 -15.44 -9.55
N ILE A 181 -13.63 -15.66 -8.46
CA ILE A 181 -12.15 -15.70 -8.48
C ILE A 181 -11.65 -16.80 -9.43
N ALA A 182 -12.27 -17.99 -9.42
CA ALA A 182 -11.91 -19.07 -10.35
C ALA A 182 -12.09 -18.67 -11.83
N THR A 183 -13.06 -17.79 -12.11
CA THR A 183 -13.33 -17.27 -13.46
C THR A 183 -12.30 -16.22 -13.88
N ILE A 184 -11.89 -15.34 -12.96
CA ILE A 184 -10.87 -14.32 -13.20
C ILE A 184 -9.49 -14.95 -13.39
N ILE A 185 -9.11 -15.93 -12.56
CA ILE A 185 -7.83 -16.65 -12.69
C ILE A 185 -7.74 -17.39 -14.04
N LYS A 186 -8.87 -17.91 -14.56
CA LYS A 186 -8.91 -18.50 -15.90
C LYS A 186 -8.66 -17.48 -17.02
N LYS A 187 -9.17 -16.25 -16.89
CA LYS A 187 -8.96 -15.18 -17.87
C LYS A 187 -7.54 -14.60 -17.87
N ILE A 188 -6.82 -14.67 -16.75
CA ILE A 188 -5.44 -14.17 -16.65
C ILE A 188 -4.42 -15.17 -17.21
N LYS A 189 -4.81 -16.45 -17.36
CA LYS A 189 -3.94 -17.53 -17.87
C LYS A 189 -4.14 -17.86 -19.35
N THR A 190 -4.94 -17.09 -20.07
CA THR A 190 -5.15 -17.16 -21.54
C THR A 190 -4.71 -15.86 -22.16
#